data_AF-K6VV14-F1
#
_entry.id   AF-K6VV14-F1
#
_cell.length_a   1.000
_cell.length_b   1.000
_cell.length_c   1.000
_cell.angle_alpha   90.00
_cell.angle_beta   90.00
_cell.angle_gamma   90.00
#
_symmetry.space_group_name_H-M   'P 1'
#
loop_
_entity.id
_entity.type
_entity.pdbx_description
1 polymer ?
#
loop_
_entity_poly.entity_id
_entity_poly.type
_entity_poly.pdbx_seq_one_letter_code
_entity_poly.pdbx_strand_id
1 'polypeptide(L)'
;MGLRLGITFLVVALMSAVVALTAIIQVRGLADVRQRELNVSVPYVAALQSAALDAKAAATDERGYLISGDKKFREEVDTRWKGIDNSLTEAEKLGNPTQKAQVQKIRTEMTAWITAVRAELELFTTDRTKAVELAFGPNRDLRKTYEGNLNKAINAGMTSISAGEEFQADVRRSQWTVLGLAAAALIVAGLLAWRLTARVLAPIRAQVDGLQNVAHGDLTVRVPERGRDEFTLMASAFNEAMGRLSGALAEVSQTASRVTGSADDLLSKASNGAESASNSATEAADASQQVGEVSES
;
A
#
# COMPACT_ATOMS: atom_id res chain seq x y z
N MET A 1 0.23 -5.72 -28.86
CA MET A 1 0.29 -6.38 -27.53
C MET A 1 1.06 -5.55 -26.52
N GLY A 2 2.24 -5.01 -26.87
CA GLY A 2 3.03 -4.15 -25.97
C GLY A 2 2.23 -2.98 -25.38
N LEU A 3 1.36 -2.33 -26.18
CA LEU A 3 0.49 -1.25 -25.69
C LEU A 3 -0.49 -1.70 -24.60
N ARG A 4 -1.08 -2.90 -24.71
CA ARG A 4 -2.07 -3.41 -23.74
C ARG A 4 -1.41 -3.83 -22.43
N LEU A 5 -0.24 -4.47 -22.51
CA LEU A 5 0.60 -4.78 -21.34
C LEU A 5 1.06 -3.50 -20.64
N GLY A 6 1.53 -2.51 -21.40
CA GLY A 6 1.90 -1.20 -20.89
C GLY A 6 0.76 -0.52 -20.13
N ILE A 7 -0.46 -0.56 -20.67
CA ILE A 7 -1.65 -0.03 -19.99
C ILE A 7 -1.93 -0.75 -18.67
N THR A 8 -1.88 -2.09 -18.62
CA THR A 8 -2.12 -2.81 -17.35
C THR A 8 -1.07 -2.49 -16.30
N PHE A 9 0.22 -2.44 -16.67
CA PHE A 9 1.28 -2.04 -15.75
C PHE A 9 1.12 -0.60 -15.27
N LEU A 10 0.76 0.31 -16.18
CA LEU A 10 0.53 1.71 -15.86
C LEU A 10 -0.67 1.91 -14.91
N VAL A 11 -1.76 1.17 -15.09
CA VAL A 11 -2.91 1.19 -14.17
C VAL A 11 -2.51 0.72 -12.78
N VAL A 12 -1.78 -0.40 -12.66
CA VAL A 12 -1.32 -0.91 -11.36
C VAL A 12 -0.34 0.09 -10.71
N ALA A 13 0.58 0.67 -11.49
CA ALA A 13 1.52 1.68 -10.99
C ALA A 13 0.79 2.95 -10.48
N LEU A 14 -0.21 3.44 -11.22
CA LEU A 14 -1.03 4.58 -10.80
C LEU A 14 -1.82 4.27 -9.53
N MET A 15 -2.43 3.09 -9.44
CA MET A 15 -3.16 2.68 -8.22
C MET A 15 -2.23 2.64 -7.01
N SER A 16 -1.04 2.04 -7.15
CA SER A 16 -0.03 2.03 -6.08
C SER A 16 0.43 3.44 -5.71
N ALA A 17 0.61 4.33 -6.69
CA ALA A 17 0.96 5.73 -6.44
C ALA A 17 -0.17 6.47 -5.70
N VAL A 18 -1.44 6.22 -6.03
CA VAL A 18 -2.60 6.79 -5.33
C VAL A 18 -2.66 6.30 -3.88
N VAL A 19 -2.47 4.99 -3.63
CA VAL A 19 -2.42 4.44 -2.26
C VAL A 19 -1.27 5.07 -1.47
N ALA A 20 -0.08 5.17 -2.07
CA ALA A 20 1.07 5.78 -1.41
C ALA A 20 0.84 7.27 -1.11
N LEU A 21 0.29 8.03 -2.07
CA LEU A 21 0.00 9.45 -1.91
C LEU A 21 -1.05 9.69 -0.83
N THR A 22 -2.13 8.92 -0.83
CA THR A 22 -3.19 9.02 0.19
C THR A 22 -2.67 8.66 1.58
N ALA A 23 -1.84 7.62 1.70
CA ALA A 23 -1.18 7.27 2.95
C ALA A 23 -0.29 8.43 3.47
N ILE A 24 0.51 9.05 2.60
CA ILE A 24 1.34 10.20 2.97
C ILE A 24 0.49 11.39 3.42
N ILE A 25 -0.59 11.70 2.70
CA ILE A 25 -1.50 12.80 3.06
C ILE A 25 -2.14 12.55 4.43
N GLN A 26 -2.60 11.33 4.70
CA GLN A 26 -3.21 11.00 6.00
C GLN A 26 -2.21 11.03 7.14
N VAL A 27 -0.99 10.51 6.96
CA VAL A 27 0.06 10.58 7.98
C VAL A 27 0.43 12.02 8.30
N ARG A 28 0.55 12.88 7.28
CA ARG A 28 0.78 14.32 7.49
C ARG A 28 -0.38 14.99 8.22
N GLY A 29 -1.62 14.69 7.84
CA GLY A 29 -2.81 15.22 8.52
C GLY A 29 -2.86 14.82 9.99
N LEU A 30 -2.54 13.56 10.31
CA LEU A 30 -2.46 13.06 11.69
C LEU A 30 -1.37 13.77 12.49
N ALA A 31 -0.20 13.98 11.88
CA ALA A 31 0.89 14.74 12.51
C ALA A 31 0.46 16.18 12.80
N ASP A 32 -0.25 16.84 11.88
CA ASP A 32 -0.74 18.21 12.07
C ASP A 32 -1.80 18.31 13.18
N VAL A 33 -2.77 17.38 13.21
CA VAL A 33 -3.78 17.30 14.28
C VAL A 33 -3.09 17.14 15.63
N ARG A 34 -2.16 16.19 15.72
CA ARG A 34 -1.41 15.94 16.94
C ARG A 34 -0.58 17.15 17.38
N GLN A 35 0.08 17.81 16.43
CA GLN A 35 0.88 18.99 16.72
C GLN A 35 0.01 20.15 17.24
N ARG A 36 -1.16 20.37 16.65
CA ARG A 36 -2.12 21.39 17.12
C ARG A 36 -2.62 21.10 18.53
N GLU A 37 -2.96 19.83 18.81
CA GLU A 37 -3.37 19.39 20.14
C GLU A 37 -2.27 19.63 21.19
N LEU A 38 -1.01 19.30 20.87
CA LEU A 38 0.13 19.51 21.75
C LEU A 38 0.44 21.00 21.98
N ASN A 39 0.29 21.83 20.94
CA ASN A 39 0.49 23.28 21.04
C ASN A 39 -0.51 23.97 21.98
N VAL A 40 -1.63 23.32 22.31
CA VAL A 40 -2.61 23.81 23.29
C VAL A 40 -2.40 23.13 24.64
N SER A 41 -2.31 21.80 24.64
CA SER A 41 -2.32 20.99 25.86
C SER A 41 -1.03 21.15 26.68
N VAL A 42 0.13 21.26 26.03
CA VAL A 42 1.41 21.43 26.75
C VAL A 42 1.48 22.79 27.45
N PRO A 43 1.20 23.94 26.78
CA PRO A 43 1.16 25.23 27.46
C PRO A 43 0.07 25.31 28.55
N TYR A 44 -1.07 24.64 28.36
CA TYR A 44 -2.12 24.57 29.39
C TYR A 44 -1.61 23.93 30.67
N VAL A 45 -0.98 22.76 30.57
CA VAL A 45 -0.40 22.06 31.73
C VAL A 45 0.77 22.86 32.33
N ALA A 46 1.61 23.46 31.50
CA ALA A 46 2.72 24.30 31.97
C ALA A 46 2.22 25.51 32.77
N ALA A 47 1.14 26.15 32.33
CA ALA A 47 0.51 27.26 33.06
C ALA A 47 -0.02 26.81 34.43
N LEU A 48 -0.70 25.65 34.50
CA LEU A 48 -1.13 25.09 35.80
C LEU A 48 0.05 24.73 36.72
N GLN A 49 1.14 24.20 36.17
CA GLN A 49 2.36 23.92 36.92
C GLN A 49 3.03 25.20 37.44
N SER A 50 3.03 26.27 36.63
CA SER A 50 3.51 27.60 37.04
C SER A 50 2.68 28.14 38.21
N ALA A 51 1.34 28.08 38.11
CA ALA A 51 0.45 28.45 39.21
C ALA A 51 0.72 27.63 40.48
N ALA A 52 0.96 26.31 40.35
CA ALA A 52 1.29 25.44 41.48
C ALA A 52 2.63 25.82 42.13
N LEU A 53 3.63 26.18 41.32
CA LEU A 53 4.95 26.60 41.80
C LEU A 53 4.87 27.93 42.55
N ASP A 54 4.21 28.93 41.98
CA ASP A 54 4.03 30.22 42.65
C ASP A 54 3.18 30.09 43.93
N ALA A 55 2.19 29.22 43.95
CA ALA A 55 1.42 28.95 45.16
C ALA A 55 2.26 28.32 46.28
N LYS A 56 3.16 27.39 45.92
CA LYS A 56 4.12 26.81 46.88
C LYS A 56 5.14 27.83 47.37
N ALA A 57 5.62 28.72 46.48
CA ALA A 57 6.52 29.81 46.83
C ALA A 57 5.82 30.80 47.78
N ALA A 58 4.59 31.23 47.46
CA ALA A 58 3.78 32.10 48.32
C ALA A 58 3.57 31.50 49.72
N ALA A 59 3.26 30.20 49.80
CA ALA A 59 3.13 29.51 51.08
C ALA A 59 4.47 29.35 51.84
N THR A 60 5.60 29.46 51.14
CA THR A 60 6.94 29.47 51.76
C THR A 60 7.28 30.86 52.28
N ASP A 61 6.99 31.89 51.50
CA ASP A 61 7.19 33.29 51.87
C ASP A 61 6.27 33.69 53.03
N GLU A 62 5.01 33.23 53.04
CA GLU A 62 4.07 33.28 54.17
C GLU A 62 4.75 32.80 55.47
N ARG A 63 5.31 31.59 55.45
CA ARG A 63 6.01 31.03 56.63
C ARG A 63 7.26 31.83 56.99
N GLY A 64 8.01 32.30 55.99
CA GLY A 64 9.17 33.17 56.17
C GLY A 64 8.80 34.44 56.95
N TYR A 65 7.68 35.06 56.59
CA TYR A 65 7.13 36.22 57.30
C TYR A 65 6.71 35.87 58.73
N LEU A 66 5.98 34.77 58.94
CA LEU A 66 5.52 34.36 60.28
C LEU A 66 6.68 34.02 61.23
N ILE A 67 7.82 33.57 60.70
CA ILE A 67 9.02 33.24 61.49
C ILE A 67 9.84 34.49 61.80
N SER A 68 10.08 35.33 60.79
CA SER A 68 11.06 36.42 60.87
C SER A 68 10.45 37.80 61.16
N GLY A 69 9.20 38.02 60.75
CA GLY A 69 8.58 39.34 60.67
C GLY A 69 9.14 40.26 59.58
N ASP A 70 10.04 39.77 58.72
CA ASP A 70 10.65 40.57 57.66
C ASP A 70 9.64 40.88 56.55
N LYS A 71 9.35 42.17 56.35
CA LYS A 71 8.38 42.66 55.36
C LYS A 71 8.72 42.26 53.92
N LYS A 72 9.98 41.93 53.62
CA LYS A 72 10.38 41.43 52.30
C LYS A 72 9.55 40.23 51.86
N PHE A 73 9.32 39.27 52.77
CA PHE A 73 8.51 38.09 52.45
C PHE A 73 7.07 38.46 52.09
N ARG A 74 6.51 39.49 52.73
CA ARG A 74 5.15 39.97 52.44
C ARG A 74 5.06 40.57 51.03
N GLU A 75 6.08 41.31 50.59
CA GLU A 75 6.16 41.86 49.22
C GLU A 75 6.34 40.74 48.17
N GLU A 76 7.12 39.71 48.50
CA GLU A 76 7.32 38.53 47.65
C GLU A 76 6.00 37.74 47.49
N VAL A 77 5.24 37.53 48.56
CA VAL A 77 3.91 36.88 48.53
C VAL A 77 2.97 37.58 47.54
N ASP A 78 2.86 38.92 47.59
CA ASP A 78 2.00 39.67 46.67
C ASP A 78 2.40 39.49 45.21
N THR A 79 3.71 39.37 44.94
CA THR A 79 4.24 39.09 43.61
C THR A 79 3.85 37.69 43.14
N ARG A 80 3.95 36.68 44.01
CA ARG A 80 3.52 35.30 43.72
C ARG A 80 2.03 35.22 43.42
N TRP A 81 1.18 35.93 44.17
CA TRP A 81 -0.27 35.94 43.92
C TRP A 81 -0.62 36.49 42.54
N LYS A 82 0.09 37.52 42.06
CA LYS A 82 -0.06 38.00 40.67
C LYS A 82 0.39 36.92 39.66
N GLY A 83 1.49 36.22 39.94
CA GLY A 83 1.98 35.10 39.12
C GLY A 83 0.98 33.95 38.99
N ILE A 84 0.31 33.58 40.10
CA ILE A 84 -0.78 32.60 40.10
C ILE A 84 -1.92 33.07 39.20
N ASP A 85 -2.42 34.31 39.38
CA ASP A 85 -3.55 34.83 38.62
C ASP A 85 -3.27 34.89 37.11
N ASN A 86 -2.05 35.33 36.73
CA ASN A 86 -1.58 35.33 35.35
C ASN A 86 -1.54 33.91 34.76
N SER A 87 -0.98 32.96 35.51
CA SER A 87 -0.87 31.56 35.08
C SER A 87 -2.23 30.90 34.90
N LEU A 88 -3.17 31.12 35.84
CA LEU A 88 -4.54 30.62 35.70
C LEU A 88 -5.28 31.27 34.53
N THR A 89 -5.04 32.56 34.28
CA THR A 89 -5.63 33.27 33.13
C THR A 89 -5.15 32.68 31.81
N GLU A 90 -3.87 32.32 31.73
CA GLU A 90 -3.35 31.64 30.54
C GLU A 90 -3.92 30.23 30.38
N ALA A 91 -4.01 29.47 31.47
CA ALA A 91 -4.65 28.15 31.45
C ALA A 91 -6.14 28.23 31.02
N GLU A 92 -6.89 29.26 31.42
CA GLU A 92 -8.28 29.46 30.99
C GLU A 92 -8.43 29.80 29.50
N LYS A 93 -7.45 30.50 28.90
CA LYS A 93 -7.46 30.82 27.46
C LYS A 93 -7.21 29.58 26.61
N LEU A 94 -6.32 28.70 27.09
CA LEU A 94 -5.88 27.50 26.38
C LEU A 94 -6.86 26.33 26.57
N GLY A 95 -7.50 26.26 27.73
CA GLY A 95 -8.37 25.13 28.09
C GLY A 95 -9.65 25.05 27.26
N ASN A 96 -10.09 23.82 27.01
CA ASN A 96 -11.44 23.54 26.51
C ASN A 96 -12.53 23.93 27.54
N PRO A 97 -13.84 23.91 27.21
CA PRO A 97 -14.89 24.35 28.13
C PRO A 97 -14.87 23.66 29.51
N THR A 98 -14.59 22.36 29.55
CA THR A 98 -14.48 21.58 30.79
C THR A 98 -13.27 22.00 31.61
N GLN A 99 -12.11 22.12 30.96
CA GLN A 99 -10.87 22.59 31.58
C GLN A 99 -11.02 24.01 32.10
N LYS A 100 -11.64 24.92 31.34
CA LYS A 100 -11.90 26.29 31.77
C LYS A 100 -12.76 26.35 33.03
N ALA A 101 -13.82 25.57 33.11
CA ALA A 101 -14.64 25.47 34.31
C ALA A 101 -13.84 24.94 35.53
N GLN A 102 -12.95 23.97 35.31
CA GLN A 102 -12.05 23.48 36.36
C GLN A 102 -11.06 24.56 36.83
N VAL A 103 -10.47 25.32 35.90
CA VAL A 103 -9.55 26.41 36.26
C VAL A 103 -10.26 27.52 37.02
N GLN A 104 -11.49 27.88 36.63
CA GLN A 104 -12.29 28.88 37.35
C GLN A 104 -12.64 28.43 38.78
N LYS A 105 -12.91 27.14 38.97
CA LYS A 105 -13.09 26.57 40.30
C LYS A 105 -11.81 26.68 41.13
N ILE A 106 -10.67 26.27 40.57
CA ILE A 106 -9.36 26.38 41.24
C ILE A 106 -9.04 27.84 41.57
N ARG A 107 -9.32 28.78 40.66
CA ARG A 107 -9.17 30.21 40.89
C ARG A 107 -9.97 30.67 42.10
N THR A 108 -11.24 30.27 42.19
CA THR A 108 -12.12 30.61 43.33
C THR A 108 -11.54 30.09 44.66
N GLU A 109 -11.07 28.84 44.67
CA GLU A 109 -10.47 28.21 45.85
C GLU A 109 -9.15 28.89 46.25
N MET A 110 -8.31 29.24 45.27
CA MET A 110 -7.08 30.00 45.51
C MET A 110 -7.37 31.43 45.99
N THR A 111 -8.39 32.10 45.47
CA THR A 111 -8.81 33.43 45.95
C THR A 111 -9.27 33.38 47.41
N ALA A 112 -9.99 32.34 47.82
CA ALA A 112 -10.37 32.13 49.21
C ALA A 112 -9.13 31.97 50.10
N TRP A 113 -8.16 31.14 49.68
CA TRP A 113 -6.89 30.98 50.39
C TRP A 113 -6.10 32.29 50.47
N ILE A 114 -5.92 32.99 49.36
CA ILE A 114 -5.21 34.29 49.29
C ILE A 114 -5.84 35.31 50.22
N THR A 115 -7.18 35.38 50.25
CA THR A 115 -7.91 36.30 51.12
C THR A 115 -7.67 35.98 52.60
N ALA A 116 -7.66 34.70 52.95
CA ALA A 116 -7.41 34.25 54.31
C ALA A 116 -5.96 34.49 54.75
N VAL A 117 -4.98 34.28 53.86
CA VAL A 117 -3.57 34.60 54.11
C VAL A 117 -3.37 36.11 54.25
N ARG A 118 -4.04 36.96 53.44
CA ARG A 118 -3.98 38.42 53.65
C ARG A 118 -4.43 38.83 55.04
N ALA A 119 -5.56 38.30 55.50
CA ALA A 119 -6.08 38.59 56.84
C ALA A 119 -5.12 38.09 57.94
N GLU A 120 -4.49 36.93 57.73
CA GLU A 120 -3.48 36.38 58.63
C GLU A 120 -2.22 37.26 58.71
N LEU A 121 -1.67 37.70 57.57
CA LEU A 121 -0.48 38.55 57.52
C LEU A 121 -0.71 39.90 58.20
N GLU A 122 -1.92 40.46 58.11
CA GLU A 122 -2.28 41.68 58.87
C GLU A 122 -2.40 41.38 60.36
N LEU A 123 -3.08 40.29 60.74
CA LEU A 123 -3.27 39.89 62.12
C LEU A 123 -1.94 39.64 62.83
N PHE A 124 -0.93 39.12 62.13
CA PHE A 124 0.40 38.86 62.69
C PHE A 124 1.07 40.11 63.28
N THR A 125 0.71 41.31 62.78
CA THR A 125 1.24 42.58 63.32
C THR A 125 0.68 42.93 64.70
N THR A 126 -0.48 42.38 65.07
CA THR A 126 -1.19 42.66 66.33
C THR A 126 -1.32 41.45 67.25
N ASP A 127 -1.41 40.24 66.72
CA ASP A 127 -1.59 38.98 67.44
C ASP A 127 -0.91 37.83 66.68
N ARG A 128 0.36 37.58 67.04
CA ARG A 128 1.19 36.56 66.38
C ARG A 128 0.69 35.15 66.61
N THR A 129 0.25 34.83 67.83
CA THR A 129 -0.19 33.48 68.19
C THR A 129 -1.41 33.09 67.37
N LYS A 130 -2.38 34.00 67.25
CA LYS A 130 -3.59 33.73 66.48
C LYS A 130 -3.33 33.67 64.97
N ALA A 131 -2.43 34.49 64.44
CA ALA A 131 -2.01 34.39 63.04
C ALA A 131 -1.37 33.01 62.73
N VAL A 132 -0.49 32.53 63.61
CA VAL A 132 0.10 31.19 63.47
C VAL A 132 -0.96 30.08 63.57
N GLU A 133 -1.94 30.20 64.48
CA GLU A 133 -3.06 29.25 64.57
C GLU A 133 -3.87 29.17 63.26
N LEU A 134 -4.15 30.32 62.64
CA LEU A 134 -4.85 30.38 61.35
C LEU A 134 -4.04 29.73 60.23
N ALA A 135 -2.74 30.00 60.17
CA ALA A 135 -1.83 29.47 59.16
C ALA A 135 -1.77 27.94 59.15
N PHE A 136 -1.73 27.33 60.35
CA PHE A 136 -1.63 25.87 60.50
C PHE A 136 -2.98 25.15 60.53
N GLY A 137 -4.08 25.87 60.75
CA GLY A 137 -5.45 25.36 60.74
C GLY A 137 -6.24 25.74 59.48
N PRO A 138 -7.23 26.65 59.57
CA PRO A 138 -8.13 26.96 58.46
C PRO A 138 -7.45 27.32 57.12
N ASN A 139 -6.36 28.10 57.15
CA ASN A 139 -5.67 28.51 55.92
C ASN A 139 -4.98 27.32 55.24
N ARG A 140 -4.47 26.38 56.03
CA ARG A 140 -3.91 25.12 55.52
C ARG A 140 -4.98 24.23 54.87
N ASP A 141 -6.21 24.24 55.37
CA ASP A 141 -7.30 23.45 54.78
C ASP A 141 -7.76 24.03 53.45
N LEU A 142 -7.84 25.37 53.34
CA LEU A 142 -8.03 26.06 52.07
C LEU A 142 -6.91 25.71 51.08
N ARG A 143 -5.65 25.70 51.55
CA ARG A 143 -4.51 25.33 50.73
C ARG A 143 -4.62 23.91 50.17
N LYS A 144 -4.89 22.93 51.02
CA LYS A 144 -5.07 21.53 50.61
C LYS A 144 -6.17 21.35 49.57
N THR A 145 -7.24 22.14 49.69
CA THR A 145 -8.38 22.06 48.78
C THR A 145 -7.97 22.42 47.35
N TYR A 146 -7.38 23.61 47.15
CA TYR A 146 -6.95 23.99 45.80
C TYR A 146 -5.79 23.13 45.31
N GLU A 147 -4.84 22.73 46.17
CA GLU A 147 -3.71 21.86 45.78
C GLU A 147 -4.22 20.52 45.23
N GLY A 148 -5.22 19.93 45.88
CA GLY A 148 -5.84 18.68 45.44
C GLY A 148 -6.50 18.83 44.06
N ASN A 149 -7.26 19.89 43.83
CA ASN A 149 -7.93 20.12 42.56
C ASN A 149 -6.96 20.54 41.44
N LEU A 150 -5.94 21.33 41.75
CA LEU A 150 -4.89 21.72 40.82
C LEU A 150 -4.06 20.51 40.37
N ASN A 151 -3.67 19.63 41.30
CA ASN A 151 -2.99 18.38 40.96
C ASN A 151 -3.85 17.46 40.09
N LYS A 152 -5.16 17.35 40.37
CA LYS A 152 -6.09 16.60 39.52
C LYS A 152 -6.16 17.19 38.10
N ALA A 153 -6.23 18.51 37.97
CA ALA A 153 -6.26 19.19 36.67
C ALA A 153 -4.94 18.99 35.89
N ILE A 154 -3.79 19.08 36.55
CA ILE A 154 -2.47 18.82 35.96
C ILE A 154 -2.39 17.36 35.47
N ASN A 155 -2.79 16.39 36.30
CA ASN A 155 -2.76 14.98 35.95
C ASN A 155 -3.72 14.64 34.81
N ALA A 156 -4.92 15.24 34.81
CA ALA A 156 -5.88 15.09 33.72
C ALA A 156 -5.31 15.65 32.41
N GLY A 157 -4.73 16.86 32.44
CA GLY A 157 -4.08 17.46 31.28
C GLY A 157 -2.90 16.63 30.76
N MET A 158 -2.06 16.10 31.65
CA MET A 158 -0.97 15.19 31.27
C MET A 158 -1.47 13.90 30.64
N THR A 159 -2.58 13.36 31.16
CA THR A 159 -3.23 12.18 30.61
C THR A 159 -3.78 12.47 29.21
N SER A 160 -4.42 13.62 29.00
CA SER A 160 -4.88 14.04 27.66
C SER A 160 -3.72 14.18 26.68
N ILE A 161 -2.59 14.76 27.11
CA ILE A 161 -1.36 14.81 26.32
C ILE A 161 -0.94 13.39 25.92
N SER A 162 -0.87 12.43 26.84
CA SER A 162 -0.39 11.07 26.52
C SER A 162 -1.39 10.21 25.75
N ALA A 163 -2.68 10.32 26.05
CA ALA A 163 -3.72 9.45 25.50
C ALA A 163 -4.08 9.83 24.05
N GLY A 164 -4.13 11.13 23.73
CA GLY A 164 -4.52 11.62 22.41
C GLY A 164 -5.79 10.94 21.91
N GLU A 165 -6.88 10.97 22.68
CA GLU A 165 -8.08 10.18 22.39
C GLU A 165 -8.65 10.49 20.98
N GLU A 166 -8.65 11.77 20.58
CA GLU A 166 -9.02 12.18 19.22
C GLU A 166 -8.00 11.68 18.18
N PHE A 167 -6.71 11.74 18.50
CA PHE A 167 -5.65 11.23 17.64
C PHE A 167 -5.80 9.72 17.37
N GLN A 168 -6.17 8.91 18.37
CA GLN A 168 -6.34 7.46 18.20
C GLN A 168 -7.53 7.10 17.28
N ALA A 169 -8.64 7.83 17.39
CA ALA A 169 -9.80 7.62 16.53
C ALA A 169 -9.47 7.96 15.06
N ASP A 170 -8.79 9.08 14.83
CA ASP A 170 -8.36 9.51 13.51
C ASP A 170 -7.30 8.57 12.91
N VAL A 171 -6.37 8.05 13.72
CA VAL A 171 -5.42 7.01 13.31
C VAL A 171 -6.16 5.78 12.80
N ARG A 172 -7.14 5.28 13.56
CA ARG A 172 -7.90 4.08 13.18
C ARG A 172 -8.67 4.28 11.88
N ARG A 173 -9.34 5.43 11.72
CA ARG A 173 -10.06 5.77 10.49
C ARG A 173 -9.12 5.84 9.29
N SER A 174 -7.94 6.44 9.49
CA SER A 174 -6.91 6.54 8.46
C SER A 174 -6.41 5.15 8.04
N GLN A 175 -6.09 4.29 9.01
CA GLN A 175 -5.68 2.91 8.76
C GLN A 175 -6.70 2.12 7.95
N TRP A 176 -8.00 2.18 8.30
CA TRP A 176 -9.04 1.49 7.53
C TRP A 176 -9.19 2.01 6.11
N THR A 177 -9.01 3.32 5.91
CA THR A 177 -9.07 3.93 4.58
C THR A 177 -7.90 3.45 3.71
N VAL A 178 -6.68 3.47 4.23
CA VAL A 178 -5.48 2.97 3.50
C VAL A 178 -5.58 1.47 3.24
N LEU A 179 -6.01 0.67 4.23
CA LEU A 179 -6.22 -0.76 4.07
C LEU A 179 -7.30 -1.08 3.02
N GLY A 180 -8.41 -0.35 3.02
CA GLY A 180 -9.47 -0.50 2.02
C GLY A 180 -8.98 -0.19 0.60
N LEU A 181 -8.22 0.89 0.43
CA LEU A 181 -7.63 1.24 -0.87
C LEU A 181 -6.58 0.23 -1.32
N ALA A 182 -5.73 -0.25 -0.41
CA ALA A 182 -4.73 -1.26 -0.71
C ALA A 182 -5.38 -2.59 -1.11
N ALA A 183 -6.43 -3.02 -0.40
CA ALA A 183 -7.20 -4.22 -0.73
C ALA A 183 -7.87 -4.09 -2.11
N ALA A 184 -8.49 -2.94 -2.40
CA ALA A 184 -9.08 -2.67 -3.71
C ALA A 184 -8.03 -2.71 -4.83
N ALA A 185 -6.86 -2.10 -4.61
CA ALA A 185 -5.75 -2.13 -5.56
C ALA A 185 -5.26 -3.56 -5.83
N LEU A 186 -5.16 -4.40 -4.79
CA LEU A 186 -4.79 -5.81 -4.93
C LEU A 186 -5.83 -6.62 -5.71
N ILE A 187 -7.12 -6.42 -5.45
CA ILE A 187 -8.20 -7.09 -6.17
C ILE A 187 -8.14 -6.72 -7.66
N VAL A 188 -7.99 -5.44 -7.97
CA VAL A 188 -7.88 -4.95 -9.36
C VAL A 188 -6.63 -5.50 -10.03
N ALA A 189 -5.47 -5.47 -9.35
CA ALA A 189 -4.23 -6.03 -9.87
C ALA A 189 -4.35 -7.54 -10.14
N GLY A 190 -4.96 -8.29 -9.22
CA GLY A 190 -5.22 -9.72 -9.38
C GLY A 190 -6.17 -10.02 -10.55
N LEU A 191 -7.24 -9.25 -10.71
CA LEU A 191 -8.19 -9.39 -11.82
C LEU A 191 -7.54 -9.09 -13.17
N LEU A 192 -6.72 -8.03 -13.24
CA LEU A 192 -5.97 -7.67 -14.44
C LEU A 192 -4.92 -8.72 -14.78
N ALA A 193 -4.18 -9.22 -13.78
CA ALA A 193 -3.21 -10.29 -13.95
C ALA A 193 -3.88 -11.57 -14.45
N TRP A 194 -4.99 -12.01 -13.85
CA TRP A 194 -5.73 -13.18 -14.30
C TRP A 194 -6.22 -13.04 -15.75
N ARG A 195 -6.82 -11.88 -16.09
CA ARG A 195 -7.29 -11.60 -17.46
C ARG A 195 -6.14 -11.57 -18.46
N LEU A 196 -4.99 -11.01 -18.08
CA LEU A 196 -3.80 -10.96 -18.92
C LEU A 196 -3.24 -12.36 -19.14
N THR A 197 -3.06 -13.15 -18.09
CA THR A 197 -2.59 -14.54 -18.17
C THR A 197 -3.51 -15.38 -19.05
N ALA A 198 -4.83 -15.27 -18.89
CA ALA A 198 -5.78 -16.01 -19.74
C ALA A 198 -5.67 -15.62 -21.23
N ARG A 199 -5.45 -14.34 -21.55
CA ARG A 199 -5.34 -13.85 -22.93
C ARG A 199 -4.00 -14.12 -23.59
N VAL A 200 -2.93 -14.26 -22.82
CA VAL A 200 -1.58 -14.53 -23.32
C VAL A 200 -1.32 -16.02 -23.41
N LEU A 201 -1.67 -16.78 -22.36
CA LEU A 201 -1.31 -18.18 -22.25
C LEU A 201 -2.14 -19.08 -23.17
N ALA A 202 -3.41 -18.75 -23.40
CA ALA A 202 -4.28 -19.53 -24.28
C ALA A 202 -3.79 -19.58 -25.75
N PRO A 203 -3.50 -18.46 -26.44
CA PRO A 203 -2.98 -18.51 -27.81
C PRO A 203 -1.57 -19.10 -27.89
N ILE A 204 -0.71 -18.90 -26.87
CA ILE A 204 0.61 -19.55 -26.83
C ILE A 204 0.45 -21.08 -26.77
N ARG A 205 -0.45 -21.60 -25.92
CA ARG A 205 -0.73 -23.04 -25.86
C ARG A 205 -1.25 -23.58 -27.20
N ALA A 206 -2.19 -22.88 -27.84
CA ALA A 206 -2.70 -23.30 -29.15
C ALA A 206 -1.60 -23.39 -30.23
N GLN A 207 -0.61 -22.50 -30.19
CA GLN A 207 0.54 -22.56 -31.10
C GLN A 207 1.49 -23.72 -30.77
N VAL A 208 1.75 -23.96 -29.48
CA VAL A 208 2.57 -25.10 -29.03
C VAL A 208 1.91 -26.42 -29.43
N ASP A 209 0.60 -26.56 -29.21
CA ASP A 209 -0.17 -27.75 -29.59
C ASP A 209 -0.16 -27.95 -31.12
N GLY A 210 -0.28 -26.85 -31.88
CA GLY A 210 -0.16 -26.89 -33.35
C GLY A 210 1.20 -27.40 -33.82
N LEU A 211 2.29 -26.88 -33.25
CA LEU A 211 3.65 -27.34 -33.54
C LEU A 211 3.88 -28.79 -33.12
N GLN A 212 3.31 -29.23 -31.99
CA GLN A 212 3.39 -30.63 -31.58
C GLN A 212 2.72 -31.54 -32.60
N ASN A 213 1.54 -31.21 -33.13
CA ASN A 213 0.90 -32.03 -34.15
C ASN A 213 1.72 -32.12 -35.44
N VAL A 214 2.33 -31.01 -35.85
CA VAL A 214 3.26 -30.98 -36.99
C VAL A 214 4.47 -31.89 -36.75
N ALA A 215 5.02 -31.90 -35.54
CA ALA A 215 6.11 -32.81 -35.18
C ALA A 215 5.69 -34.30 -35.25
N HIS A 216 4.40 -34.61 -35.11
CA HIS A 216 3.84 -35.94 -35.31
C HIS A 216 3.46 -36.24 -36.77
N GLY A 217 3.73 -35.33 -37.70
CA GLY A 217 3.51 -35.50 -39.14
C GLY A 217 2.16 -35.00 -39.66
N ASP A 218 1.32 -34.39 -38.81
CA ASP A 218 0.05 -33.80 -39.26
C ASP A 218 0.25 -32.34 -39.72
N LEU A 219 0.33 -32.15 -41.04
CA LEU A 219 0.45 -30.83 -41.69
C LEU A 219 -0.90 -30.20 -42.03
N THR A 220 -2.00 -30.88 -41.72
CA THR A 220 -3.36 -30.35 -41.94
C THR A 220 -3.81 -29.44 -40.80
N VAL A 221 -3.10 -29.46 -39.65
CA VAL A 221 -3.40 -28.63 -38.49
C VAL A 221 -3.35 -27.14 -38.83
N ARG A 222 -4.35 -26.41 -38.31
CA ARG A 222 -4.44 -24.96 -38.40
C ARG A 222 -4.69 -24.37 -37.03
N VAL A 223 -4.02 -23.26 -36.73
CA VAL A 223 -4.18 -22.53 -35.46
C VAL A 223 -5.21 -21.42 -35.65
N PRO A 224 -6.14 -21.19 -34.70
CA PRO A 224 -7.19 -20.18 -34.85
C PRO A 224 -6.63 -18.74 -34.95
N GLU A 225 -6.96 -18.04 -36.04
CA GLU A 225 -6.60 -16.64 -36.26
C GLU A 225 -7.63 -15.70 -35.62
N ARG A 226 -7.65 -15.64 -34.28
CA ARG A 226 -8.58 -14.78 -33.54
C ARG A 226 -7.91 -13.50 -33.08
N GLY A 227 -8.28 -12.38 -33.69
CA GLY A 227 -7.89 -11.05 -33.23
C GLY A 227 -7.19 -10.22 -34.30
N ARG A 228 -6.39 -9.25 -33.85
CA ARG A 228 -5.59 -8.33 -34.68
C ARG A 228 -4.27 -7.98 -33.97
N ASP A 229 -3.72 -8.94 -33.24
CA ASP A 229 -2.49 -8.77 -32.47
C ASP A 229 -1.38 -9.70 -32.97
N GLU A 230 -0.22 -9.61 -32.34
CA GLU A 230 1.00 -10.33 -32.67
C GLU A 230 0.80 -11.87 -32.63
N PHE A 231 -0.14 -12.37 -31.82
CA PHE A 231 -0.49 -13.79 -31.81
C PHE A 231 -1.32 -14.20 -33.02
N THR A 232 -2.20 -13.32 -33.50
CA THR A 232 -2.95 -13.56 -34.74
C THR A 232 -1.99 -13.59 -35.93
N LEU A 233 -0.99 -12.68 -35.95
CA LEU A 233 0.04 -12.67 -36.98
C LEU A 233 0.88 -13.96 -36.96
N MET A 234 1.28 -14.43 -35.77
CA MET A 234 1.94 -15.74 -35.64
C MET A 234 1.06 -16.89 -36.13
N ALA A 235 -0.25 -16.87 -35.85
CA ALA A 235 -1.18 -17.93 -36.28
C ALA A 235 -1.31 -17.95 -37.81
N SER A 236 -1.41 -16.77 -38.43
CA SER A 236 -1.46 -16.63 -39.88
C SER A 236 -0.17 -17.12 -40.54
N ALA A 237 0.99 -16.71 -40.03
CA ALA A 237 2.29 -17.17 -40.52
C ALA A 237 2.48 -18.70 -40.36
N PHE A 238 2.03 -19.26 -39.23
CA PHE A 238 2.02 -20.71 -39.01
C PHE A 238 1.15 -21.43 -40.05
N ASN A 239 -0.09 -20.97 -40.24
CA ASN A 239 -1.03 -21.58 -41.19
C ASN A 239 -0.52 -21.50 -42.64
N GLU A 240 0.10 -20.38 -43.02
CA GLU A 240 0.73 -20.21 -44.32
C GLU A 240 1.89 -21.21 -44.52
N ALA A 241 2.77 -21.34 -43.52
CA ALA A 241 3.89 -22.28 -43.58
C ALA A 241 3.40 -23.73 -43.73
N MET A 242 2.36 -24.12 -42.99
CA MET A 242 1.76 -25.45 -43.12
C MET A 242 1.09 -25.67 -44.48
N GLY A 243 0.44 -24.64 -45.03
CA GLY A 243 -0.11 -24.69 -46.39
C GLY A 243 0.98 -24.95 -47.44
N ARG A 244 2.11 -24.24 -47.35
CA ARG A 244 3.25 -24.42 -48.26
C ARG A 244 3.91 -25.79 -48.11
N LEU A 245 4.08 -26.28 -46.88
CA LEU A 245 4.64 -27.62 -46.62
C LEU A 245 3.74 -28.74 -47.14
N SER A 246 2.44 -28.65 -46.86
CA SER A 246 1.46 -29.62 -47.36
C SER A 246 1.40 -29.63 -48.89
N GLY A 247 1.48 -28.46 -49.53
CA GLY A 247 1.54 -28.34 -50.99
C GLY A 247 2.79 -28.97 -51.59
N ALA A 248 3.97 -28.70 -51.00
CA ALA A 248 5.23 -29.28 -51.44
C ALA A 248 5.23 -30.82 -51.32
N LEU A 249 4.69 -31.39 -50.24
CA LEU A 249 4.56 -32.83 -50.09
C LEU A 249 3.57 -33.45 -51.08
N ALA A 250 2.48 -32.76 -51.40
CA ALA A 250 1.54 -33.20 -52.44
C ALA A 250 2.22 -33.24 -53.82
N GLU A 251 3.04 -32.24 -54.15
CA GLU A 251 3.81 -32.19 -55.39
C GLU A 251 4.88 -33.31 -55.47
N VAL A 252 5.59 -33.57 -54.36
CA VAL A 252 6.52 -34.69 -54.25
C VAL A 252 5.79 -36.02 -54.45
N SER A 253 4.63 -36.21 -53.83
CA SER A 253 3.81 -37.42 -53.99
C SER A 253 3.33 -37.60 -55.43
N GLN A 254 2.90 -36.51 -56.09
CA GLN A 254 2.46 -36.55 -57.48
C GLN A 254 3.62 -36.88 -58.43
N THR A 255 4.80 -36.30 -58.18
CA THR A 255 6.02 -36.58 -58.94
C THR A 255 6.45 -38.04 -58.76
N ALA A 256 6.42 -38.57 -57.54
CA ALA A 256 6.70 -39.97 -57.27
C ALA A 256 5.75 -40.91 -58.03
N SER A 257 4.44 -40.62 -58.02
CA SER A 257 3.44 -41.39 -58.78
C SER A 257 3.70 -41.36 -60.29
N ARG A 258 4.06 -40.19 -60.84
CA ARG A 258 4.47 -40.07 -62.26
C ARG A 258 5.73 -40.89 -62.58
N VAL A 259 6.71 -40.88 -61.68
CA VAL A 259 7.94 -41.68 -61.83
C VAL A 259 7.60 -43.18 -61.82
N THR A 260 6.75 -43.65 -60.91
CA THR A 260 6.30 -45.04 -60.87
C THR A 260 5.57 -45.43 -62.16
N GLY A 261 4.60 -44.62 -62.63
CA GLY A 261 3.90 -44.91 -63.88
C GLY A 261 4.82 -44.90 -65.11
N SER A 262 5.81 -44.01 -65.14
CA SER A 262 6.81 -44.00 -66.21
C SER A 262 7.71 -45.25 -66.16
N ALA A 263 8.01 -45.77 -64.95
CA ALA A 263 8.76 -47.00 -64.79
C ALA A 263 7.96 -48.22 -65.26
N ASP A 264 6.65 -48.29 -64.99
CA ASP A 264 5.76 -49.35 -65.50
C ASP A 264 5.69 -49.35 -67.04
N ASP A 265 5.55 -48.16 -67.64
CA ASP A 265 5.58 -47.99 -69.10
C ASP A 265 6.91 -48.46 -69.71
N LEU A 266 8.04 -48.14 -69.06
CA LEU A 266 9.37 -48.58 -69.49
C LEU A 266 9.52 -50.10 -69.39
N LEU A 267 9.04 -50.71 -68.30
CA LEU A 267 9.02 -52.16 -68.11
C LEU A 267 8.19 -52.87 -69.18
N SER A 268 6.99 -52.34 -69.49
CA SER A 268 6.15 -52.88 -70.57
C SER A 268 6.86 -52.77 -71.93
N LYS A 269 7.46 -51.61 -72.24
CA LYS A 269 8.23 -51.43 -73.48
C LYS A 269 9.45 -52.36 -73.57
N ALA A 270 10.17 -52.55 -72.47
CA ALA A 270 11.31 -53.46 -72.41
C ALA A 270 10.87 -54.92 -72.61
N SER A 271 9.74 -55.34 -72.02
CA SER A 271 9.16 -56.67 -72.22
C SER A 271 8.75 -56.91 -73.68
N ASN A 272 8.00 -55.98 -74.28
CA ASN A 272 7.59 -56.08 -75.68
C ASN A 272 8.81 -56.08 -76.62
N GLY A 273 9.84 -55.30 -76.29
CA GLY A 273 11.11 -55.28 -77.02
C GLY A 273 11.86 -56.60 -76.92
N ALA A 274 11.92 -57.19 -75.73
CA ALA A 274 12.54 -58.51 -75.52
C ALA A 274 11.79 -59.62 -76.27
N GLU A 275 10.45 -59.59 -76.28
CA GLU A 275 9.62 -60.51 -77.05
C GLU A 275 9.85 -60.34 -78.57
N SER A 276 9.86 -59.11 -79.06
CA SER A 276 10.13 -58.80 -80.47
C SER A 276 11.54 -59.23 -80.91
N ALA A 277 12.54 -59.05 -80.03
CA ALA A 277 13.90 -59.51 -80.26
C ALA A 277 13.99 -61.04 -80.27
N SER A 278 13.25 -61.71 -79.38
CA SER A 278 13.13 -63.17 -79.36
C SER A 278 12.52 -63.69 -80.66
N ASN A 279 11.40 -63.11 -81.09
CA ASN A 279 10.73 -63.51 -82.34
C ASN A 279 11.64 -63.30 -83.55
N SER A 280 12.31 -62.15 -83.65
CA SER A 280 13.30 -61.88 -84.71
C SER A 280 14.46 -62.87 -84.69
N ALA A 281 14.93 -63.29 -83.50
CA ALA A 281 16.00 -64.26 -83.38
C ALA A 281 15.54 -65.67 -83.81
N THR A 282 14.30 -66.07 -83.48
CA THR A 282 13.69 -67.30 -83.98
C THR A 282 13.54 -67.27 -85.51
N GLU A 283 12.99 -66.19 -86.07
CA GLU A 283 12.87 -66.03 -87.52
C GLU A 283 14.23 -66.07 -88.24
N ALA A 284 15.25 -65.43 -87.67
CA ALA A 284 16.61 -65.47 -88.20
C ALA A 284 17.22 -66.88 -88.11
N ALA A 285 16.96 -67.61 -87.02
CA ALA A 285 17.36 -69.00 -86.88
C ALA A 285 16.67 -69.89 -87.93
N ASP A 286 15.36 -69.77 -88.11
CA ASP A 286 14.59 -70.48 -89.13
C ASP A 286 15.07 -70.16 -90.55
N ALA A 287 15.33 -68.89 -90.84
CA ALA A 287 15.88 -68.45 -92.12
C ALA A 287 17.29 -69.03 -92.36
N SER A 288 18.15 -69.06 -91.34
CA SER A 288 19.47 -69.67 -91.44
C SER A 288 19.43 -71.18 -91.65
N GLN A 289 18.44 -71.87 -91.06
CA GLN A 289 18.20 -73.29 -91.31
C GLN A 289 17.74 -73.53 -92.75
N GLN A 290 16.82 -72.72 -93.28
CA GLN A 290 16.43 -72.78 -94.70
C GLN A 290 17.60 -72.53 -95.64
N VAL A 291 18.47 -71.56 -95.34
CA VAL A 291 19.68 -71.30 -96.15
C VAL A 291 20.66 -72.48 -96.08
N GLY A 292 20.77 -73.16 -94.95
CA GLY A 292 21.54 -74.40 -94.79
C GLY A 292 20.99 -75.55 -95.64
N GLU A 293 19.68 -75.77 -95.62
CA GLU A 293 19.01 -76.81 -96.43
C GLU A 293 19.12 -76.55 -97.95
N VAL A 294 19.09 -75.28 -98.38
CA VAL A 294 19.28 -74.89 -99.79
C VAL A 294 20.74 -74.98 -100.24
N SER A 295 21.70 -74.89 -99.31
CA SER A 295 23.13 -75.02 -99.62
C SER A 295 23.61 -76.48 -99.69
N GLU A 296 22.82 -77.43 -99.19
CA GLU A 296 23.10 -78.89 -99.24
C GLU A 296 22.32 -79.63 -100.34
N SER A 297 21.46 -78.96 -101.11
CA SER A 297 20.72 -79.52 -102.27
C SER A 297 21.38 -79.22 -103.62
#